data_AF-A0A183FX13-F1
#
_entry.id   AF-A0A183FX13-F1
#
_cell.length_a   1.000
_cell.length_b   1.000
_cell.length_c   1.000
_cell.angle_alpha   90.00
_cell.angle_beta   90.00
_cell.angle_gamma   90.00
#
_symmetry.space_group_name_H-M   'P 1'
#
loop_
_entity.id
_entity.type
_entity.pdbx_description
1 polymer ?
#
loop_
_entity_poly.entity_id
_entity_poly.type
_entity_poly.pdbx_seq_one_letter_code
_entity_poly.pdbx_strand_id
1 'polypeptide(L)'
;MLKRCTPCESGRYVVDKSTPEQTVKQHRILTKAAAQLGVVQAECDQAGRNKYCYICQTLKPDRSHHCSSCGRCVVKFDHHCPWINQCVNYNNYKPFLLYIFYSTLIVIWFLITSFECFIRFFTNANWLEDAIPLSLLIIVVASFGVFGYFPLGEMLIFHYGLLSINETTCEQAKPAVLKFDFKADYNLGREKNFQQVFGWGLWLFPLKTTIEDGMHFEIRKDEIR
;
A
#
# COMPACT_ATOMS: atom_id res chain seq x y z
N MET A 1 -4.31 -0.37 -32.05
CA MET A 1 -3.08 -0.97 -32.61
C MET A 1 -2.36 -1.88 -31.61
N LEU A 2 -2.13 -1.44 -30.36
CA LEU A 2 -1.48 -2.26 -29.32
C LEU A 2 -2.16 -3.62 -29.10
N LYS A 3 -3.48 -3.63 -28.86
CA LYS A 3 -4.29 -4.85 -28.68
C LYS A 3 -4.16 -5.88 -29.82
N ARG A 4 -3.82 -5.47 -31.04
CA ARG A 4 -3.67 -6.37 -32.20
C ARG A 4 -2.32 -7.09 -32.22
N CYS A 5 -1.32 -6.58 -31.50
CA CYS A 5 0.00 -7.18 -31.40
C CYS A 5 0.29 -7.69 -29.98
N THR A 6 -0.73 -7.83 -29.14
CA THR A 6 -0.65 -8.41 -27.81
C THR A 6 -1.45 -9.71 -27.79
N PRO A 7 -0.86 -10.84 -27.38
CA PRO A 7 -1.59 -12.09 -27.24
C PRO A 7 -2.82 -11.93 -26.36
N CYS A 8 -3.92 -12.61 -26.73
CA CYS A 8 -5.15 -12.61 -25.98
C CYS A 8 -5.62 -14.05 -25.81
N GLU A 9 -5.79 -14.48 -24.56
CA GLU A 9 -6.26 -15.81 -24.21
C GLU A 9 -7.48 -15.67 -23.30
N SER A 10 -8.58 -16.36 -23.64
CA SER A 10 -9.81 -16.32 -22.85
C SER A 10 -10.31 -14.89 -22.54
N GLY A 11 -10.17 -13.98 -23.50
CA GLY A 11 -10.57 -12.58 -23.36
C GLY A 11 -9.63 -11.70 -22.52
N ARG A 12 -8.48 -12.21 -22.08
CA ARG A 12 -7.46 -11.46 -21.32
C ARG A 12 -6.19 -11.28 -22.13
N TYR A 13 -5.61 -10.07 -22.10
CA TYR A 13 -4.33 -9.79 -22.75
C TYR A 13 -3.17 -10.36 -21.91
N VAL A 14 -2.37 -11.23 -22.52
CA VAL A 14 -1.28 -11.99 -21.86
C VAL A 14 0.06 -11.51 -22.42
N VAL A 15 0.58 -10.47 -21.79
CA VAL A 15 1.68 -9.67 -22.34
C VAL A 15 3.02 -10.39 -22.27
N ASP A 16 3.19 -11.24 -21.26
CA ASP A 16 4.32 -12.13 -20.99
C ASP A 16 4.51 -13.23 -22.06
N LYS A 17 3.44 -13.58 -22.78
CA LYS A 17 3.49 -14.54 -23.90
C LYS A 17 3.82 -13.92 -25.26
N SER A 18 4.23 -12.64 -25.27
CA SER A 18 4.54 -11.94 -26.53
C SER A 18 5.84 -12.46 -27.12
N THR A 19 5.88 -12.70 -28.44
CA THR A 19 7.14 -13.00 -29.15
C THR A 19 8.11 -11.80 -29.09
N PRO A 20 9.42 -11.98 -29.38
CA PRO A 20 10.37 -10.87 -29.46
C PRO A 20 9.91 -9.76 -30.42
N GLU A 21 9.38 -10.13 -31.59
CA GLU A 21 8.88 -9.16 -32.59
C GLU A 21 7.65 -8.41 -32.09
N GLN A 22 6.74 -9.12 -31.41
CA GLN A 22 5.56 -8.51 -30.79
C GLN A 22 5.97 -7.53 -29.69
N THR A 23 6.94 -7.89 -28.85
CA THR A 23 7.46 -7.06 -27.77
C THR A 23 8.07 -5.76 -28.30
N VAL A 24 8.91 -5.84 -29.34
CA VAL A 24 9.47 -4.66 -30.03
C VAL A 24 8.37 -3.79 -30.61
N LYS A 25 7.36 -4.39 -31.26
CA LYS A 25 6.24 -3.65 -31.84
C LYS A 25 5.39 -2.94 -30.78
N GLN A 26 5.11 -3.61 -29.66
CA GLN A 26 4.39 -3.04 -28.53
C GLN A 26 5.18 -1.90 -27.89
N HIS A 27 6.48 -2.08 -27.66
CA HIS A 27 7.38 -1.05 -27.14
C HIS A 27 7.29 0.21 -28.02
N ARG A 28 7.43 0.07 -29.33
CA ARG A 28 7.34 1.20 -30.28
C ARG A 28 5.99 1.92 -30.20
N ILE A 29 4.89 1.18 -30.12
CA ILE A 29 3.54 1.77 -30.03
C ILE A 29 3.38 2.55 -28.72
N LEU A 30 3.79 1.97 -27.60
CA LEU A 30 3.64 2.59 -26.28
C LEU A 30 4.55 3.81 -26.11
N THR A 31 5.79 3.74 -26.59
CA THR A 31 6.73 4.87 -26.57
C THR A 31 6.21 6.02 -27.42
N LYS A 32 5.67 5.73 -28.62
CA LYS A 32 5.03 6.77 -29.47
C LYS A 32 3.82 7.39 -28.78
N ALA A 33 2.97 6.59 -28.14
CA ALA A 33 1.80 7.08 -27.41
C ALA A 33 2.20 7.97 -26.23
N ALA A 34 3.22 7.57 -25.46
CA ALA A 34 3.75 8.38 -24.36
C ALA A 34 4.30 9.73 -24.85
N ALA A 35 5.06 9.73 -25.94
CA ALA A 35 5.57 10.95 -26.56
C ALA A 35 4.45 11.89 -27.05
N GLN A 36 3.40 11.35 -27.66
CA GLN A 36 2.24 12.13 -28.11
C GLN A 36 1.46 12.76 -26.94
N LEU A 37 1.44 12.08 -25.80
CA LEU A 37 0.78 12.57 -24.58
C LEU A 37 1.70 13.45 -23.73
N GLY A 38 2.98 13.60 -24.08
CA GLY A 38 3.96 14.31 -23.26
C GLY A 38 4.23 13.66 -21.91
N VAL A 39 3.99 12.36 -21.77
CA VAL A 39 4.12 11.63 -20.50
C VAL A 39 5.48 10.93 -20.45
N VAL A 40 6.20 11.15 -19.34
CA VAL A 40 7.43 10.42 -19.02
C VAL A 40 7.11 9.44 -17.89
N GLN A 41 7.44 8.17 -18.10
CA GLN A 41 7.35 7.13 -17.08
C GLN A 41 8.76 6.70 -16.73
N ALA A 42 9.13 6.76 -15.46
CA ALA A 42 10.40 6.22 -14.98
C ALA A 42 10.36 4.70 -14.93
N GLU A 43 9.20 4.11 -14.65
CA GLU A 43 9.05 2.65 -14.60
C GLU A 43 8.77 2.03 -15.97
N CYS A 44 9.22 0.79 -16.12
CA CYS A 44 8.85 -0.10 -17.20
C CYS A 44 8.33 -1.44 -16.67
N ASP A 45 7.74 -2.23 -17.56
CA ASP A 45 7.48 -3.64 -17.27
C ASP A 45 8.76 -4.48 -17.42
N GLN A 46 8.65 -5.77 -17.12
CA GLN A 46 9.77 -6.72 -17.16
C GLN A 46 10.39 -6.89 -18.56
N ALA A 47 9.71 -6.44 -19.62
CA ALA A 47 10.22 -6.45 -20.99
C ALA A 47 10.72 -5.07 -21.43
N GLY A 48 10.91 -4.12 -20.50
CA GLY A 48 11.40 -2.77 -20.78
C GLY A 48 10.38 -1.88 -21.48
N ARG A 49 9.09 -2.24 -21.51
CA ARG A 49 8.05 -1.41 -22.14
C ARG A 49 7.45 -0.44 -21.14
N ASN A 50 6.94 0.68 -21.63
CA ASN A 50 6.10 1.58 -20.84
C ASN A 50 4.92 0.82 -20.21
N LYS A 51 4.67 1.03 -18.91
CA LYS A 51 3.55 0.34 -18.23
C LYS A 51 2.23 0.78 -18.83
N TYR A 52 1.38 -0.19 -19.17
CA TYR A 52 0.06 0.03 -19.77
C TYR A 52 -1.00 -0.84 -19.10
N CYS A 53 -2.21 -0.30 -18.97
CA CYS A 53 -3.37 -1.07 -18.53
C CYS A 53 -4.26 -1.39 -19.73
N TYR A 54 -4.38 -2.67 -20.08
CA TYR A 54 -5.22 -3.11 -21.18
C TYR A 54 -6.74 -3.03 -20.88
N ILE A 55 -7.10 -3.05 -19.59
CA ILE A 55 -8.49 -2.93 -19.13
C ILE A 55 -8.93 -1.46 -19.19
N CYS A 56 -8.22 -0.57 -18.51
CA CYS A 56 -8.49 0.87 -18.52
C CYS A 56 -8.04 1.59 -19.80
N GLN A 57 -7.28 0.91 -20.67
CA GLN A 57 -6.75 1.42 -21.93
C GLN A 57 -5.86 2.67 -21.81
N THR A 58 -5.14 2.80 -20.69
CA THR A 58 -4.30 3.96 -20.39
C THR A 58 -2.86 3.57 -20.06
N LEU A 59 -1.92 4.48 -20.33
CA LEU A 59 -0.56 4.40 -19.78
C LEU A 59 -0.66 4.54 -18.26
N LYS A 60 -0.02 3.62 -17.54
CA LYS A 60 -0.04 3.61 -16.08
C LYS A 60 0.98 4.60 -15.55
N PRO A 61 0.60 5.60 -14.75
CA PRO A 61 1.57 6.38 -13.98
C PRO A 61 2.53 5.47 -13.20
N ASP A 62 3.69 6.02 -12.83
CA ASP A 62 4.60 5.32 -11.94
C ASP A 62 3.89 4.95 -10.62
N ARG A 63 4.28 3.81 -10.05
CA ARG A 63 3.71 3.19 -8.84
C ARG A 63 2.20 2.85 -8.92
N SER A 64 1.58 2.95 -10.11
CA SER A 64 0.17 2.67 -10.28
C SER A 64 -0.13 1.23 -10.74
N HIS A 65 -1.22 0.66 -10.21
CA HIS A 65 -1.69 -0.69 -10.52
C HIS A 65 -3.19 -0.70 -10.79
N HIS A 66 -3.68 -1.70 -11.52
CA HIS A 66 -5.10 -1.89 -11.75
C HIS A 66 -5.68 -2.75 -10.63
N CYS A 67 -6.65 -2.23 -9.89
CA CYS A 67 -7.39 -3.00 -8.92
C CYS A 67 -8.63 -3.59 -9.60
N SER A 68 -8.73 -4.92 -9.68
CA SER A 68 -9.89 -5.61 -10.25
C SER A 68 -11.15 -5.35 -9.43
N SER A 69 -11.06 -5.35 -8.10
CA SER A 69 -12.20 -5.08 -7.21
C SER A 69 -12.79 -3.68 -7.41
N CYS A 70 -11.96 -2.68 -7.66
CA CYS A 70 -12.41 -1.31 -7.93
C CYS A 70 -12.60 -1.01 -9.43
N GLY A 71 -12.22 -1.91 -10.33
CA GLY A 71 -12.36 -1.74 -11.78
C GLY A 71 -11.54 -0.60 -12.39
N ARG A 72 -10.51 -0.08 -11.70
CA ARG A 72 -9.74 1.09 -12.14
C ARG A 72 -8.26 1.02 -11.80
N CYS A 73 -7.45 1.79 -12.52
CA CYS A 73 -6.08 2.07 -12.13
C CYS A 73 -6.04 3.02 -10.92
N VAL A 74 -5.15 2.69 -9.99
CA VAL A 74 -4.96 3.38 -8.71
C VAL A 74 -3.49 3.75 -8.61
N VAL A 75 -3.22 5.02 -8.33
CA VAL A 75 -1.89 5.61 -8.18
C VAL A 75 -1.26 5.24 -6.84
N LYS A 76 0.06 4.97 -6.82
CA LYS A 76 0.80 4.48 -5.63
C LYS A 76 -0.03 3.42 -4.91
N PHE A 77 -0.45 2.41 -5.68
CA PHE A 77 -1.37 1.40 -5.21
C PHE A 77 -0.66 0.55 -4.16
N ASP A 78 -1.25 0.50 -2.98
CA ASP A 78 -0.80 -0.38 -1.92
C ASP A 78 -1.59 -1.68 -2.01
N HIS A 79 -2.84 -1.67 -1.54
CA HIS A 79 -3.73 -2.82 -1.65
C HIS A 79 -5.20 -2.39 -1.76
N HIS A 80 -6.06 -3.34 -2.13
CA HIS A 80 -7.50 -3.21 -1.89
C HIS A 80 -7.81 -3.75 -0.51
N CYS A 81 -8.34 -2.90 0.37
CA CYS A 81 -8.65 -3.27 1.74
C CYS A 81 -10.16 -3.54 1.87
N PRO A 82 -10.58 -4.80 2.11
CA PRO A 82 -11.99 -5.12 2.28
C PRO A 82 -12.63 -4.42 3.47
N TRP A 83 -11.85 -4.16 4.53
CA TRP A 83 -12.32 -3.57 5.79
C TRP A 83 -12.82 -2.13 5.65
N ILE A 84 -12.23 -1.37 4.73
CA ILE A 84 -12.65 -0.01 4.40
C ILE A 84 -13.35 0.06 3.04
N ASN A 85 -13.57 -1.10 2.39
CA ASN A 85 -14.17 -1.25 1.07
C ASN A 85 -13.61 -0.27 0.02
N GLN A 86 -12.29 -0.03 0.06
CA GLN A 86 -11.61 0.87 -0.86
C GLN A 86 -10.14 0.50 -1.01
N CYS A 87 -9.51 0.99 -2.08
CA CYS A 87 -8.06 0.88 -2.21
C CYS A 87 -7.34 1.82 -1.24
N VAL A 88 -6.32 1.29 -0.56
CA VAL A 88 -5.28 2.07 0.08
C VAL A 88 -4.27 2.47 -1.00
N ASN A 89 -4.01 3.77 -1.11
CA ASN A 89 -3.27 4.37 -2.19
C ASN A 89 -2.70 5.73 -1.80
N TYR A 90 -2.03 6.42 -2.74
CA TYR A 90 -1.47 7.76 -2.55
C TYR A 90 -2.37 8.72 -1.73
N ASN A 91 -3.65 8.83 -2.09
CA ASN A 91 -4.55 9.85 -1.51
C ASN A 91 -5.00 9.55 -0.08
N ASN A 92 -4.99 8.28 0.35
CA ASN A 92 -5.53 7.88 1.65
C ASN A 92 -4.55 7.04 2.49
N TYR A 93 -3.28 6.91 2.07
CA TYR A 93 -2.29 6.16 2.84
C TYR A 93 -2.06 6.76 4.23
N LYS A 94 -1.89 8.08 4.35
CA LYS A 94 -1.77 8.76 5.66
C LYS A 94 -2.99 8.50 6.56
N PRO A 95 -4.25 8.77 6.13
CA PRO A 95 -5.43 8.43 6.92
C PRO A 95 -5.50 6.95 7.32
N PHE A 96 -5.09 6.03 6.44
CA PHE A 96 -5.05 4.61 6.74
C PHE A 96 -4.00 4.26 7.81
N LEU A 97 -2.79 4.83 7.73
CA LEU A 97 -1.76 4.67 8.76
C LEU A 97 -2.23 5.22 10.13
N LEU A 98 -2.93 6.36 10.13
CA LEU A 98 -3.53 6.91 11.33
C LEU A 98 -4.66 6.04 11.86
N TYR A 99 -5.50 5.49 10.98
CA TYR A 99 -6.57 4.56 11.37
C TYR A 99 -5.99 3.34 12.11
N ILE A 100 -4.97 2.68 11.57
CA ILE A 100 -4.34 1.54 12.24
C ILE A 100 -3.63 1.96 13.52
N PHE A 101 -2.94 3.10 13.53
CA PHE A 101 -2.26 3.61 14.72
C PHE A 101 -3.24 3.89 15.88
N TYR A 102 -4.30 4.66 15.63
CA TYR A 102 -5.30 4.98 16.64
C TYR A 102 -6.11 3.76 17.08
N SER A 103 -6.42 2.85 16.17
CA SER A 103 -7.08 1.59 16.52
C SER A 103 -6.21 0.75 17.44
N THR A 104 -4.91 0.65 17.17
CA THR A 104 -3.95 -0.02 18.06
C THR A 104 -3.88 0.65 19.43
N LEU A 105 -3.85 1.98 19.50
CA LEU A 105 -3.89 2.71 20.78
C LEU A 105 -5.17 2.43 21.59
N ILE A 106 -6.33 2.38 20.93
CA ILE A 106 -7.61 2.05 21.58
C ILE A 106 -7.57 0.63 22.14
N VAL A 107 -7.04 -0.34 21.39
CA VAL A 107 -6.90 -1.72 21.86
C VAL A 107 -5.95 -1.80 23.04
N ILE A 108 -4.79 -1.12 22.99
CA ILE A 108 -3.84 -1.08 24.11
C ILE A 108 -4.50 -0.47 25.35
N TRP A 109 -5.20 0.65 25.20
CA TRP A 109 -5.91 1.30 26.30
C TRP A 109 -6.94 0.35 26.92
N PHE A 110 -7.74 -0.33 26.09
CA PHE A 110 -8.74 -1.31 26.54
C PHE A 110 -8.11 -2.47 27.31
N LEU A 111 -6.97 -3.00 26.85
CA LEU A 111 -6.26 -4.07 27.54
C LEU A 111 -5.72 -3.64 28.90
N ILE A 112 -5.19 -2.42 29.00
CA ILE A 112 -4.69 -1.85 30.27
C ILE A 112 -5.83 -1.67 31.26
N THR A 113 -6.95 -1.06 30.84
CA THR A 113 -8.11 -0.87 31.74
C THR A 113 -8.76 -2.20 32.12
N SER A 114 -8.77 -3.18 31.22
CA SER A 114 -9.29 -4.52 31.53
C SER A 114 -8.38 -5.27 32.50
N PHE A 115 -7.07 -5.07 32.43
CA PHE A 115 -6.12 -5.62 33.40
C PHE A 115 -6.36 -5.06 34.80
N GLU A 116 -6.67 -3.77 34.93
CA GLU A 116 -7.10 -3.19 36.21
C GLU A 116 -8.36 -3.88 36.76
N CYS A 117 -9.36 -4.15 35.91
CA CYS A 117 -10.56 -4.88 36.31
C CYS A 117 -10.24 -6.28 36.83
N PHE A 118 -9.29 -6.99 36.22
CA PHE A 118 -8.81 -8.28 36.73
C PHE A 118 -8.22 -8.15 38.13
N ILE A 119 -7.36 -7.16 38.38
CA ILE A 119 -6.78 -6.95 39.72
C ILE A 119 -7.88 -6.69 40.74
N ARG A 120 -8.83 -5.80 40.44
CA ARG A 120 -9.95 -5.47 41.34
C ARG A 120 -10.80 -6.69 41.65
N PHE A 121 -11.06 -7.54 40.66
CA PHE A 121 -11.74 -8.82 40.86
C PHE A 121 -10.98 -9.67 41.88
N PHE A 122 -9.70 -10.00 41.65
CA PHE A 122 -8.98 -10.89 42.55
C PHE A 122 -8.76 -10.31 43.96
N THR A 123 -8.81 -8.98 44.12
CA THR A 123 -8.70 -8.34 45.44
C THR A 123 -10.02 -8.24 46.21
N ASN A 124 -11.17 -8.18 45.52
CA ASN A 124 -12.47 -7.86 46.14
C ASN A 124 -13.60 -8.84 45.78
N ALA A 125 -13.32 -9.93 45.05
CA ALA A 125 -14.37 -10.77 44.47
C ALA A 125 -15.15 -11.59 45.49
N ASN A 126 -16.46 -11.62 45.28
CA ASN A 126 -17.37 -12.65 45.76
C ASN A 126 -17.55 -13.69 44.66
N TRP A 127 -16.78 -14.78 44.74
CA TRP A 127 -16.65 -15.81 43.69
C TRP A 127 -17.96 -16.42 43.17
N LEU A 128 -19.04 -16.41 43.96
CA LEU A 128 -20.35 -16.92 43.56
C LEU A 128 -21.13 -15.94 42.68
N GLU A 129 -20.98 -14.62 42.88
CA GLU A 129 -21.70 -13.59 42.14
C GLU A 129 -20.89 -13.11 40.92
N ASP A 130 -19.56 -13.11 41.03
CA ASP A 130 -18.70 -12.48 40.04
C ASP A 130 -18.19 -13.44 38.93
N ALA A 131 -18.53 -14.73 38.99
CA ALA A 131 -18.06 -15.73 38.01
C ALA A 131 -18.50 -15.43 36.56
N ILE A 132 -19.74 -14.96 36.37
CA ILE A 132 -20.25 -14.57 35.05
C ILE A 132 -19.56 -13.29 34.54
N PRO A 133 -19.49 -12.18 35.31
CA PRO A 133 -18.70 -11.01 34.95
C PRO A 133 -17.24 -11.33 34.61
N LEU A 134 -16.58 -12.20 35.38
CA LEU A 134 -15.20 -12.61 35.11
C LEU A 134 -15.06 -13.37 33.80
N SER A 135 -15.93 -14.35 33.55
CA SER A 135 -15.88 -15.13 32.32
C SER A 135 -16.13 -14.26 31.08
N LEU A 136 -17.06 -13.30 31.16
CA LEU A 136 -17.25 -12.30 30.11
C LEU A 136 -16.02 -11.41 29.92
N LEU A 137 -15.41 -10.93 30.99
CA LEU A 137 -14.18 -10.13 30.93
C LEU A 137 -13.04 -10.90 30.26
N ILE A 138 -12.82 -12.17 30.64
CA ILE A 138 -11.82 -13.06 30.03
C ILE A 138 -12.09 -13.22 28.54
N ILE A 139 -13.35 -13.49 28.14
CA ILE A 139 -13.71 -13.66 26.74
C ILE A 139 -13.42 -12.37 25.96
N VAL A 140 -13.84 -11.21 26.47
CA VAL A 140 -13.63 -9.93 25.76
C VAL A 140 -12.14 -9.60 25.66
N VAL A 141 -11.36 -9.78 26.73
CA VAL A 141 -9.91 -9.53 26.69
C VAL A 141 -9.19 -10.49 25.75
N ALA A 142 -9.55 -11.78 25.76
CA ALA A 142 -9.01 -12.75 24.83
C ALA A 142 -9.38 -12.39 23.38
N SER A 143 -10.63 -11.99 23.12
CA SER A 143 -11.07 -11.57 21.79
C SER A 143 -10.34 -10.32 21.31
N PHE A 144 -10.24 -9.26 22.12
CA PHE A 144 -9.57 -8.01 21.74
C PHE A 144 -8.03 -8.17 21.68
N GLY A 145 -7.44 -8.97 22.56
CA GLY A 145 -6.01 -9.28 22.52
C GLY A 145 -5.64 -10.09 21.28
N VAL A 146 -6.33 -11.22 21.04
CA VAL A 146 -6.02 -12.12 19.93
C VAL A 146 -6.43 -11.54 18.58
N PHE A 147 -7.65 -11.02 18.46
CA PHE A 147 -8.19 -10.57 17.17
C PHE A 147 -8.08 -9.06 16.94
N GLY A 148 -7.88 -8.26 17.98
CA GLY A 148 -7.65 -6.82 17.85
C GLY A 148 -6.16 -6.50 17.73
N TYR A 149 -5.38 -6.81 18.77
CA TYR A 149 -3.99 -6.38 18.86
C TYR A 149 -3.08 -7.07 17.85
N PHE A 150 -3.10 -8.41 17.73
CA PHE A 150 -2.18 -9.09 16.81
C PHE A 150 -2.37 -8.62 15.35
N PRO A 151 -3.59 -8.56 14.79
CA PRO A 151 -3.74 -8.09 13.42
C PRO A 151 -3.37 -6.62 13.22
N LEU A 152 -3.82 -5.73 14.12
CA LEU A 152 -3.60 -4.28 13.96
C LEU A 152 -2.18 -3.84 14.30
N GLY A 153 -1.57 -4.45 15.33
CA GLY A 153 -0.21 -4.18 15.77
C GLY A 153 0.82 -4.65 14.75
N GLU A 154 0.72 -5.89 14.27
CA GLU A 154 1.62 -6.42 13.23
C GLU A 154 1.48 -5.63 11.92
N MET A 155 0.25 -5.28 11.55
CA MET A 155 -0.03 -4.44 10.39
C MET A 155 0.58 -3.03 10.52
N LEU A 156 0.54 -2.44 11.72
CA LEU A 156 1.21 -1.16 11.99
C LEU A 156 2.73 -1.28 11.87
N ILE A 157 3.34 -2.32 12.45
CA ILE A 157 4.80 -2.56 12.34
C ILE A 157 5.20 -2.77 10.88
N PHE A 158 4.44 -3.58 10.15
CA PHE A 158 4.70 -3.86 8.75
C PHE A 158 4.64 -2.59 7.90
N HIS A 159 3.55 -1.82 7.99
CA HIS A 159 3.41 -0.58 7.23
C HIS A 159 4.40 0.51 7.64
N TYR A 160 4.84 0.53 8.91
CA TYR A 160 5.94 1.36 9.36
C TYR A 160 7.25 0.98 8.67
N GLY A 161 7.52 -0.32 8.54
CA GLY A 161 8.65 -0.85 7.77
C GLY A 161 8.61 -0.37 6.31
N LEU A 162 7.47 -0.53 5.63
CA LEU A 162 7.26 -0.07 4.26
C LEU A 162 7.48 1.43 4.10
N LEU A 163 6.90 2.22 5.01
CA LEU A 163 7.07 3.67 5.03
C LEU A 163 8.55 4.05 5.20
N SER A 164 9.31 3.31 6.01
CA SER A 164 10.73 3.61 6.26
C SER A 164 11.62 3.45 5.03
N ILE A 165 11.22 2.61 4.06
CA ILE A 165 11.93 2.38 2.80
C ILE A 165 11.18 2.92 1.57
N ASN A 166 10.04 3.59 1.78
CA ASN A 166 9.17 4.15 0.74
C ASN A 166 8.69 3.14 -0.31
N GLU A 167 8.26 1.98 0.16
CA GLU A 167 7.64 0.97 -0.69
C GLU A 167 6.16 0.81 -0.36
N THR A 168 5.39 0.34 -1.33
CA THR A 168 4.03 -0.15 -1.10
C THR A 168 4.04 -1.67 -0.91
N THR A 169 2.96 -2.23 -0.38
CA THR A 169 2.77 -3.68 -0.29
C THR A 169 2.85 -4.37 -1.65
N CYS A 170 2.40 -3.69 -2.72
CA CYS A 170 2.51 -4.20 -4.09
C CYS A 170 3.96 -4.22 -4.59
N GLU A 171 4.79 -3.26 -4.21
CA GLU A 171 6.19 -3.15 -4.63
C GLU A 171 7.08 -4.18 -3.93
N GLN A 172 6.77 -4.54 -2.67
CA GLN A 172 7.40 -5.68 -1.98
C GLN A 172 7.18 -7.00 -2.71
N ALA A 173 5.96 -7.23 -3.20
CA ALA A 173 5.64 -8.45 -3.95
C ALA A 173 6.24 -8.44 -5.36
N LYS A 174 6.33 -7.26 -5.98
CA LYS A 174 6.90 -7.09 -7.32
C LYS A 174 7.63 -5.75 -7.41
N PRO A 175 8.97 -5.75 -7.24
CA PRO A 175 9.76 -4.54 -7.30
C PRO A 175 9.56 -3.77 -8.60
N ALA A 176 9.57 -2.44 -8.50
CA ALA A 176 9.53 -1.56 -9.65
C ALA A 176 10.80 -1.73 -10.50
N VAL A 177 10.65 -1.74 -11.83
CA VAL A 177 11.78 -1.74 -12.75
C VAL A 177 11.93 -0.32 -13.27
N LEU A 178 12.96 0.40 -12.81
CA LEU A 178 13.25 1.74 -13.28
C LEU A 178 14.10 1.69 -14.54
N LYS A 179 13.79 2.57 -15.49
CA LYS A 179 14.54 2.70 -16.73
C LYS A 179 15.95 3.21 -16.40
N PHE A 180 16.94 2.65 -17.07
CA PHE A 180 18.36 3.07 -17.09
C PHE A 180 19.20 2.74 -15.85
N ASP A 181 18.62 2.62 -14.66
CA ASP A 181 19.36 2.29 -13.44
C ASP A 181 18.62 1.20 -12.65
N PHE A 182 19.26 0.02 -12.55
CA PHE A 182 18.71 -1.14 -11.84
C PHE A 182 18.86 -1.04 -10.32
N LYS A 183 19.65 -0.09 -9.82
CA LYS A 183 19.81 0.20 -8.39
C LYS A 183 18.98 1.38 -7.92
N ALA A 184 18.42 2.16 -8.85
CA ALA A 184 17.54 3.26 -8.49
C ALA A 184 16.32 2.73 -7.73
N ASP A 185 15.85 3.51 -6.77
CA ASP A 185 14.67 3.20 -5.98
C ASP A 185 13.97 4.47 -5.50
N TYR A 186 12.82 4.29 -4.85
CA TYR A 186 12.07 5.39 -4.23
C TYR A 186 12.56 5.70 -2.81
N ASN A 187 13.59 5.02 -2.29
CA ASN A 187 14.00 5.16 -0.91
C ASN A 187 14.93 6.37 -0.74
N LEU A 188 14.38 7.50 -0.29
CA LEU A 188 15.11 8.76 -0.10
C LEU A 188 15.74 8.91 1.29
N GLY A 189 15.68 7.87 2.12
CA GLY A 189 16.01 7.90 3.53
C GLY A 189 14.79 8.16 4.42
N ARG A 190 14.80 7.60 5.63
CA ARG A 190 13.63 7.51 6.52
C ARG A 190 12.91 8.83 6.73
N GLU A 191 13.62 9.92 6.97
CA GLU A 191 13.00 11.23 7.18
C GLU A 191 12.22 11.72 5.96
N LYS A 192 12.86 11.72 4.78
CA LYS A 192 12.23 12.15 3.52
C LYS A 192 11.07 11.22 3.14
N ASN A 193 11.22 9.92 3.35
CA ASN A 193 10.17 8.94 3.09
C ASN A 193 8.91 9.23 3.95
N PHE A 194 9.10 9.57 5.22
CA PHE A 194 8.00 9.99 6.10
C PHE A 194 7.38 11.30 5.62
N GLN A 195 8.19 12.29 5.25
CA GLN A 195 7.71 13.57 4.72
C GLN A 195 6.90 13.41 3.42
N GLN A 196 7.18 12.43 2.57
CA GLN A 196 6.35 12.17 1.39
C GLN A 196 4.91 11.77 1.73
N VAL A 197 4.69 11.11 2.87
CA VAL A 197 3.35 10.64 3.29
C VAL A 197 2.70 11.59 4.30
N PHE A 198 3.46 12.08 5.26
CA PHE A 198 2.97 12.93 6.35
C PHE A 198 3.13 14.43 6.07
N GLY A 199 3.90 14.80 5.05
CA GLY A 199 4.01 16.17 4.61
C GLY A 199 4.76 17.07 5.57
N TRP A 200 4.46 18.37 5.46
CA TRP A 200 5.12 19.44 6.21
C TRP A 200 4.78 19.49 7.71
N GLY A 201 3.71 18.83 8.16
CA GLY A 201 3.25 18.92 9.55
C GLY A 201 1.88 18.30 9.80
N LEU A 202 1.33 18.49 11.00
CA LEU A 202 0.04 17.91 11.44
C LEU A 202 -0.02 16.39 11.21
N TRP A 203 1.06 15.70 11.54
CA TRP A 203 1.25 14.29 11.21
C TRP A 203 0.21 13.39 11.87
N LEU A 204 -0.23 13.75 13.08
CA LEU A 204 -1.25 13.01 13.83
C LEU A 204 -2.69 13.28 13.36
N PHE A 205 -2.91 14.25 12.48
CA PHE A 205 -4.27 14.59 12.02
C PHE A 205 -4.53 14.04 10.62
N PRO A 206 -5.75 13.54 10.32
CA PRO A 206 -6.13 12.99 9.02
C PRO A 206 -6.40 14.10 7.99
N LEU A 207 -5.48 15.05 7.88
CA LEU A 207 -5.51 16.17 6.95
C LEU A 207 -4.50 15.92 5.83
N LYS A 208 -4.85 16.35 4.62
CA LYS A 208 -3.94 16.30 3.47
C LYS A 208 -2.81 17.31 3.68
N THR A 209 -1.61 16.79 3.93
CA THR A 209 -0.40 17.59 4.14
C THR A 209 0.73 17.21 3.18
N THR A 210 0.50 16.17 2.35
CA THR A 210 1.45 15.68 1.35
C THR A 210 1.81 16.75 0.33
N ILE A 211 3.09 16.76 -0.07
CA ILE A 211 3.65 17.72 -1.02
C ILE A 211 3.66 17.14 -2.45
N GLU A 212 3.69 15.81 -2.58
CA GLU A 212 3.68 15.13 -3.88
C GLU A 212 2.36 15.36 -4.63
N ASP A 213 2.39 15.30 -5.96
CA ASP A 213 1.19 15.42 -6.82
C ASP A 213 0.51 14.06 -7.09
N GLY A 214 1.14 12.95 -6.70
CA GLY A 214 0.69 11.58 -7.00
C GLY A 214 0.93 11.17 -8.46
N MET A 215 1.70 11.93 -9.23
CA MET A 215 2.01 11.61 -10.63
C MET A 215 3.52 11.48 -10.84
N HIS A 216 4.30 12.21 -10.06
CA HIS A 216 5.75 12.21 -10.08
C HIS A 216 6.26 11.85 -8.69
N PHE A 217 7.07 10.80 -8.62
CA PHE A 217 7.72 10.35 -7.39
C PHE A 217 9.21 10.57 -7.54
N GLU A 218 9.83 11.19 -6.54
CA GLU A 218 11.26 11.41 -6.53
C GLU A 218 11.99 10.07 -6.41
N ILE A 219 13.02 9.90 -7.24
CA ILE A 219 13.79 8.67 -7.37
C ILE A 219 15.21 8.95 -6.90
N ARG A 220 15.71 8.12 -5.98
CA ARG A 220 17.12 8.11 -5.63
C ARG A 220 17.87 7.44 -6.77
N LYS A 221 18.74 8.19 -7.43
CA LYS A 221 19.76 7.66 -8.35
C LYS A 221 21.00 7.34 -7.53
N ASP A 222 21.76 6.33 -7.93
CA ASP A 222 23.05 6.02 -7.29
C ASP A 222 24.00 7.20 -7.60
N GLU A 223 24.01 8.23 -6.74
CA GLU A 223 25.12 9.19 -6.72
C GLU A 223 26.34 8.40 -6.28
N ILE A 224 27.30 8.29 -7.21
CA ILE A 224 28.61 7.64 -7.06
C ILE A 224 29.09 7.77 -5.60
N ARG A 225 29.06 6.65 -4.87
CA ARG A 225 29.78 6.51 -3.59
C ARG A 225 31.27 6.74 -3.78
#